data_AF-A0A101G3T8-F1
#
_entry.id   AF-A0A101G3T8-F1
#
_cell.length_a   1.000
_cell.length_b   1.000
_cell.length_c   1.000
_cell.angle_alpha   90.00
_cell.angle_beta   90.00
_cell.angle_gamma   90.00
#
_symmetry.space_group_name_H-M   'P 1'
#
loop_
_entity.id
_entity.type
_entity.pdbx_description
1 polymer ?
#
loop_
_entity_poly.entity_id
_entity_poly.type
_entity_poly.pdbx_seq_one_letter_code
_entity_poly.pdbx_strand_id
1 'polypeptide(L)'
;HKFPGRGLYVYYGLDKPKKDEWEEKEGLSKWIEVEKNADKTETNRTVSLDYTFSLIRNRKIQIPLDYRNYPEFVEHIKNLVRVVREDTKGNKKASYEEIGPDHIAHAFNYAHIAREYYLKDTGLVFL
;
A
#
# COMPACT_ATOMS: atom_id res chain seq x y z
N HIS A 1 14.66 -20.87 17.66
CA HIS A 1 14.16 -19.59 18.21
C HIS A 1 13.50 -18.80 17.07
N LYS A 2 12.16 -18.67 17.09
CA LYS A 2 11.42 -17.77 16.19
C LYS A 2 11.62 -16.35 16.71
N PHE A 3 12.23 -15.48 15.91
CA PHE A 3 12.47 -14.08 16.26
C PHE A 3 11.10 -13.35 16.39
N PRO A 4 10.70 -12.88 17.59
CA PRO A 4 9.37 -12.31 17.82
C PRO A 4 9.20 -10.90 17.26
N GLY A 5 10.21 -10.33 16.60
CA GLY A 5 10.18 -8.95 16.11
C GLY A 5 11.16 -8.72 14.98
N ARG A 6 10.86 -9.26 13.79
CA ARG A 6 11.60 -8.91 12.58
C ARG A 6 11.08 -7.56 12.10
N GLY A 7 11.92 -6.53 12.14
CA GLY A 7 11.61 -5.22 11.56
C GLY A 7 11.76 -5.29 10.04
N LEU A 8 10.80 -4.75 9.30
CA LEU A 8 10.88 -4.65 7.84
C LEU A 8 11.06 -3.20 7.45
N TYR A 9 12.13 -2.89 6.74
CA TYR A 9 12.33 -1.58 6.14
C TYR A 9 11.66 -1.56 4.76
N VAL A 10 10.57 -0.79 4.63
CA VAL A 10 9.80 -0.66 3.39
C VAL A 10 10.13 0.68 2.73
N TYR A 11 10.48 0.65 1.46
CA TYR A 11 10.64 1.84 0.64
C TYR A 11 10.05 1.63 -0.77
N TYR A 12 9.70 2.74 -1.41
CA TYR A 12 9.17 2.74 -2.77
C TYR A 12 10.32 2.64 -3.78
N GLY A 13 10.84 1.42 -3.99
CA GLY A 13 11.95 1.13 -4.91
C GLY A 13 11.52 0.64 -6.30
N LEU A 14 10.31 0.10 -6.43
CA LEU A 14 9.84 -0.48 -7.69
C LEU A 14 9.37 0.60 -8.66
N ASP A 15 10.32 1.17 -9.39
CA ASP A 15 10.05 2.08 -10.49
C ASP A 15 9.53 1.30 -11.71
N LYS A 16 8.21 1.42 -11.89
CA LYS A 16 7.36 1.00 -13.03
C LYS A 16 6.84 -0.44 -12.96
N PRO A 17 5.51 -0.64 -12.85
CA PRO A 17 4.91 -1.83 -13.43
C PRO A 17 5.22 -1.84 -14.94
N LYS A 18 5.52 -3.02 -15.50
CA LYS A 18 5.59 -3.17 -16.96
C LYS A 18 4.24 -2.78 -17.56
N LYS A 19 4.30 -2.18 -18.75
CA LYS A 19 3.30 -1.34 -19.44
C LYS A 19 1.89 -1.95 -19.59
N ASP A 20 1.73 -3.25 -19.36
CA ASP A 20 0.57 -4.02 -19.82
C ASP A 20 -0.15 -4.80 -18.71
N GLU A 21 0.30 -4.75 -17.45
CA GLU A 21 -0.32 -5.48 -16.34
C GLU A 21 -1.19 -4.57 -15.46
N TRP A 22 -2.29 -4.07 -16.05
CA TRP A 22 -3.45 -3.60 -15.27
C TRP A 22 -4.35 -4.79 -14.95
N GLU A 23 -3.84 -5.74 -14.18
CA GLU A 23 -4.71 -6.78 -13.60
C GLU A 23 -5.14 -6.34 -12.20
N GLU A 24 -6.37 -5.85 -12.12
CA GLU A 24 -7.08 -5.48 -10.89
C GLU A 24 -7.36 -6.67 -9.95
N LYS A 25 -6.64 -7.80 -10.05
CA LYS A 25 -7.14 -9.09 -9.54
C LYS A 25 -6.24 -9.89 -8.61
N GLU A 26 -4.98 -9.54 -8.43
CA GLU A 26 -4.11 -10.34 -7.56
C GLU A 26 -3.48 -9.45 -6.50
N GLY A 27 -3.82 -9.73 -5.23
CA GLY A 27 -3.55 -8.86 -4.08
C GLY A 27 -2.08 -8.43 -3.90
N LEU A 28 -1.88 -7.50 -2.95
CA LEU A 28 -0.60 -6.81 -2.73
C LEU A 28 0.62 -7.73 -2.59
N SER A 29 0.42 -8.94 -2.08
CA SER A 29 1.47 -9.96 -1.89
C SER A 29 2.24 -10.35 -3.16
N LYS A 30 1.66 -10.14 -4.35
CA LYS A 30 2.34 -10.33 -5.66
C LYS A 30 3.33 -9.20 -5.99
N TRP A 31 3.06 -8.00 -5.47
CA TRP A 31 3.82 -6.77 -5.73
C TRP A 31 4.73 -6.35 -4.57
N ILE A 32 4.89 -7.24 -3.60
CA ILE A 32 5.86 -7.12 -2.52
C ILE A 32 7.01 -8.06 -2.88
N GLU A 33 8.11 -7.47 -3.35
CA GLU A 33 9.37 -8.17 -3.53
C GLU A 33 10.18 -8.06 -2.24
N VAL A 34 10.52 -9.22 -1.68
CA VAL A 34 11.35 -9.31 -0.48
C VAL A 34 12.64 -10.01 -0.86
N GLU A 35 13.74 -9.31 -0.64
CA GLU A 35 15.06 -9.89 -0.78
C GLU A 35 15.23 -10.96 0.30
N LYS A 36 15.30 -12.23 -0.11
CA LYS A 36 15.52 -13.35 0.80
C LYS A 36 16.86 -13.14 1.51
N ASN A 37 16.81 -12.95 2.83
CA ASN A 37 17.92 -12.68 3.76
C ASN A 37 18.25 -11.21 4.04
N ALA A 38 17.47 -10.26 3.53
CA ALA A 38 17.55 -8.87 3.98
C ALA A 38 16.26 -8.46 4.71
N ASP A 39 16.39 -7.60 5.72
CA ASP A 39 15.25 -6.95 6.39
C ASP A 39 14.69 -5.78 5.54
N LYS A 40 14.71 -5.95 4.21
CA LYS A 40 14.35 -4.94 3.21
C LYS A 40 13.23 -5.46 2.32
N THR A 41 12.30 -4.58 2.00
CA THR A 41 11.17 -4.88 1.12
C THR A 41 10.92 -3.71 0.19
N GLU A 42 10.75 -4.03 -1.09
CA GLU A 42 10.44 -3.04 -2.12
C GLU A 42 9.01 -3.25 -2.62
N THR A 43 8.30 -2.14 -2.84
CA THR A 43 6.99 -2.18 -3.47
C THR A 43 6.78 -0.95 -4.36
N ASN A 44 5.82 -1.06 -5.28
CA ASN A 44 5.38 0.08 -6.06
C ASN A 44 4.40 0.93 -5.24
N ARG A 45 4.72 2.23 -5.05
CA ARG A 45 3.87 3.16 -4.28
C ARG A 45 2.43 3.18 -4.76
N THR A 46 2.22 3.35 -6.07
CA THR A 46 0.87 3.47 -6.63
C THR A 46 0.08 2.18 -6.44
N VAL A 47 0.69 1.02 -6.67
CA VAL A 47 0.01 -0.29 -6.51
C VAL A 47 -0.32 -0.57 -5.04
N SER A 48 0.61 -0.29 -4.13
CA SER A 48 0.36 -0.50 -2.69
C SER A 48 -0.76 0.41 -2.16
N LEU A 49 -0.78 1.67 -2.57
CA LEU A 49 -1.86 2.59 -2.25
C LEU A 49 -3.18 2.17 -2.90
N ASP A 50 -3.19 1.78 -4.18
CA ASP A 50 -4.40 1.29 -4.85
C ASP A 50 -5.01 0.10 -4.09
N TYR A 51 -4.18 -0.84 -3.64
CA TYR A 51 -4.63 -1.97 -2.82
C TYR A 51 -5.19 -1.51 -1.46
N THR A 52 -4.42 -0.77 -0.67
CA THR A 52 -4.82 -0.33 0.67
C THR A 52 -6.13 0.48 0.63
N PHE A 53 -6.25 1.41 -0.32
CA PHE A 53 -7.48 2.20 -0.48
C PHE A 53 -8.63 1.41 -1.11
N SER A 54 -8.36 0.33 -1.86
CA SER A 54 -9.41 -0.61 -2.26
C SER A 54 -10.01 -1.34 -1.05
N LEU A 55 -9.20 -1.72 -0.06
CA LEU A 55 -9.70 -2.37 1.16
C LEU A 55 -10.59 -1.44 1.96
N ILE A 56 -10.23 -0.17 2.09
CA ILE A 56 -11.05 0.86 2.74
C ILE A 56 -12.39 1.01 1.99
N ARG A 57 -12.35 1.24 0.68
CA ARG A 57 -13.56 1.44 -0.16
C ARG A 57 -14.49 0.23 -0.12
N ASN A 58 -13.93 -0.97 -0.16
CA ASN A 58 -14.68 -2.22 -0.14
C ASN A 58 -15.04 -2.71 1.28
N ARG A 59 -14.73 -1.92 2.32
CA ARG A 59 -14.96 -2.27 3.74
C ARG A 59 -14.35 -3.62 4.13
N LYS A 60 -13.21 -3.95 3.53
CA LYS A 60 -12.42 -5.16 3.80
C LYS A 60 -11.36 -4.96 4.87
N ILE A 61 -11.33 -3.78 5.48
CA ILE A 61 -10.47 -3.48 6.61
C ILE A 61 -11.23 -2.64 7.63
N GLN A 62 -10.91 -2.84 8.90
CA GLN A 62 -11.39 -2.03 10.01
C GLN A 62 -10.42 -0.86 10.23
N ILE A 63 -10.94 0.36 10.18
CA ILE A 63 -10.23 1.55 10.64
C ILE A 63 -10.47 1.74 12.15
N PRO A 64 -9.65 2.53 12.87
CA PRO A 64 -9.85 2.79 14.29
C PRO A 64 -11.28 3.26 14.59
N LEU A 65 -11.98 2.65 15.55
CA LEU A 65 -13.39 2.95 15.84
C LEU A 65 -13.59 4.40 16.33
N ASP A 66 -12.58 4.95 16.99
CA ASP A 66 -12.51 6.29 17.52
C ASP A 66 -11.87 7.29 16.55
N TYR A 67 -11.76 6.97 15.25
CA TYR A 67 -11.19 7.87 14.23
C TYR A 67 -11.82 9.27 14.23
N ARG A 68 -13.07 9.42 14.70
CA ARG A 68 -13.74 10.72 14.83
C ARG A 68 -13.06 11.66 15.84
N ASN A 69 -12.32 11.11 16.80
CA ASN A 69 -11.51 11.86 17.75
C ASN A 69 -10.12 12.23 17.19
N TYR A 70 -9.77 11.72 16.00
CA TYR A 70 -8.52 12.00 15.30
C TYR A 70 -8.84 12.60 13.92
N PRO A 71 -9.29 13.87 13.84
CA PRO A 71 -9.63 14.51 12.57
C PRO A 71 -8.46 14.48 11.58
N GLU A 72 -7.23 14.60 12.09
CA GLU A 72 -5.96 14.47 11.36
C GLU A 72 -5.90 13.16 10.54
N PHE A 73 -6.36 12.03 11.10
CA PHE A 73 -6.36 10.74 10.40
C PHE A 73 -7.24 10.81 9.14
N VAL A 74 -8.44 11.36 9.28
CA VAL A 74 -9.39 11.47 8.16
C VAL A 74 -8.86 12.45 7.11
N GLU A 75 -8.29 13.58 7.55
CA GLU A 75 -7.73 14.59 6.66
C GLU A 75 -6.56 14.04 5.86
N HIS A 76 -5.59 13.38 6.51
CA HIS A 76 -4.44 12.81 5.82
C HIS A 76 -4.84 11.71 4.83
N ILE A 77 -5.81 10.86 5.18
CA ILE A 77 -6.35 9.83 4.27
C ILE A 77 -7.02 10.48 3.04
N LYS A 78 -7.67 11.63 3.20
CA LYS A 78 -8.29 12.38 2.09
C LYS A 78 -7.29 13.13 1.23
N ASN A 79 -6.18 13.59 1.80
CA ASN A 79 -5.15 14.37 1.11
C ASN A 79 -4.31 13.54 0.12
N LEU A 80 -4.43 12.21 0.16
CA LEU A 80 -3.76 11.31 -0.78
C LEU A 80 -4.68 10.99 -1.96
N VAL A 81 -4.54 11.77 -3.05
CA VAL A 81 -5.49 11.74 -4.18
C VAL A 81 -4.92 10.98 -5.37
N ARG A 82 -5.69 10.02 -5.89
CA ARG A 82 -5.34 9.29 -7.11
C ARG A 82 -5.67 10.10 -8.35
N VAL A 83 -4.66 10.38 -9.18
CA VAL A 83 -4.79 11.11 -10.45
C VAL A 83 -4.39 10.19 -11.60
N VAL A 84 -5.18 10.18 -12.67
CA VAL A 84 -4.86 9.46 -13.92
C VAL A 84 -4.60 10.50 -14.99
N ARG A 85 -3.38 10.55 -15.51
CA ARG A 85 -2.99 11.44 -16.61
C ARG A 85 -2.76 10.61 -17.87
N GLU A 86 -3.21 11.12 -19.00
CA GLU A 86 -2.94 10.54 -20.31
C GLU A 86 -1.72 11.23 -20.92
N ASP A 87 -0.78 10.46 -21.46
CA ASP A 87 0.36 11.00 -22.17
C ASP A 87 0.01 11.33 -23.64
N THR A 88 0.93 12.00 -24.34
CA THR A 88 0.74 12.39 -25.75
C THR A 88 0.62 11.21 -26.72
N LYS A 89 0.84 9.97 -26.24
CA LYS A 89 0.75 8.72 -27.00
C LYS A 89 -0.50 7.90 -26.60
N GLY A 90 -1.40 8.47 -25.79
CA GLY A 90 -2.64 7.81 -25.34
C GLY A 90 -2.44 6.81 -24.19
N ASN A 91 -1.26 6.72 -23.58
CA ASN A 91 -1.05 5.84 -22.42
C ASN A 91 -1.55 6.54 -21.15
N LYS A 92 -2.32 5.82 -20.34
CA LYS A 92 -2.77 6.30 -19.03
C LYS A 92 -1.77 5.93 -17.94
N LYS A 93 -1.35 6.91 -17.15
CA LYS A 93 -0.50 6.73 -15.98
C LYS A 93 -1.22 7.21 -14.73
N ALA A 94 -1.35 6.33 -13.75
CA ALA A 94 -1.88 6.69 -12.43
C ALA A 94 -0.74 7.05 -11.47
N SER A 95 -0.99 8.07 -10.65
CA SER A 95 -0.12 8.48 -9.54
C SER A 95 -0.98 8.93 -8.37
N TYR A 96 -0.41 8.92 -7.17
CA TYR A 96 -0.99 9.59 -6.03
C TYR A 96 -0.29 10.94 -5.86
N GLU A 97 -1.09 12.00 -5.78
CA GLU A 97 -0.65 13.37 -5.57
C GLU A 97 -0.99 13.80 -4.14
N GLU A 98 -0.05 14.51 -3.52
CA GLU A 98 -0.20 15.10 -2.19
C GLU A 98 -0.86 16.47 -2.36
N ILE A 99 -2.07 16.64 -1.81
CA ILE A 99 -2.78 17.94 -1.82
C ILE A 99 -2.78 18.62 -0.43
N GLY A 100 -2.09 18.01 0.53
CA GLY A 100 -1.96 18.40 1.93
C GLY A 100 -1.24 17.29 2.71
N PRO A 101 -1.01 17.45 4.02
CA PRO A 101 -0.31 16.45 4.82
C PRO A 101 -0.93 15.05 4.67
N ASP A 102 -0.12 14.04 4.36
CA ASP A 102 -0.58 12.67 4.06
C ASP A 102 0.18 11.59 4.86
N HIS A 103 1.05 12.00 5.79
CA HIS A 103 1.95 11.13 6.54
C HIS A 103 1.26 9.92 7.20
N ILE A 104 0.07 10.13 7.79
CA ILE A 104 -0.74 9.07 8.40
C ILE A 104 -1.25 8.08 7.35
N ALA A 105 -1.67 8.56 6.17
CA ALA A 105 -2.10 7.68 5.08
C ALA A 105 -0.95 6.80 4.61
N HIS A 106 0.27 7.35 4.56
CA HIS A 106 1.47 6.59 4.25
C HIS A 106 1.87 5.60 5.34
N ALA A 107 1.83 6.00 6.61
CA ALA A 107 2.06 5.08 7.72
C ALA A 107 1.05 3.93 7.72
N PHE A 108 -0.22 4.22 7.42
CA PHE A 108 -1.27 3.23 7.28
C PHE A 108 -0.97 2.25 6.13
N ASN A 109 -0.56 2.73 4.96
CA ASN A 109 -0.11 1.89 3.86
C ASN A 109 1.06 0.98 4.25
N TYR A 110 2.06 1.49 4.98
CA TYR A 110 3.19 0.66 5.44
C TYR A 110 2.76 -0.42 6.44
N ALA A 111 1.86 -0.10 7.37
CA ALA A 111 1.29 -1.10 8.28
C ALA A 111 0.57 -2.22 7.50
N HIS A 112 -0.12 -1.87 6.43
CA HIS A 112 -0.74 -2.85 5.51
C HIS A 112 0.28 -3.71 4.79
N ILE A 113 1.32 -3.13 4.19
CA ILE A 113 2.38 -3.88 3.52
C ILE A 113 3.02 -4.88 4.49
N ALA A 114 3.34 -4.44 5.70
CA ALA A 114 3.91 -5.30 6.73
C ALA A 114 2.96 -6.45 7.11
N ARG A 115 1.66 -6.18 7.25
CA ARG A 115 0.63 -7.21 7.49
C ARG A 115 0.59 -8.22 6.35
N GLU A 116 0.47 -7.77 5.10
CA GLU A 116 0.39 -8.67 3.94
C GLU A 116 1.63 -9.55 3.80
N TYR A 117 2.81 -8.98 4.08
CA TYR A 117 4.05 -9.74 4.14
C TYR A 117 3.99 -10.82 5.23
N TYR A 118 3.60 -10.45 6.45
CA TYR A 118 3.48 -11.41 7.56
C TYR A 118 2.51 -12.55 7.23
N LEU A 119 1.36 -12.25 6.63
CA LEU A 119 0.39 -13.27 6.20
C LEU A 119 0.96 -14.19 5.12
N LYS A 120 1.71 -13.64 4.15
CA LYS A 120 2.40 -14.42 3.12
C LYS A 120 3.48 -15.34 3.71
N ASP A 121 4.28 -14.84 4.64
CA ASP A 121 5.38 -15.60 5.27
C ASP A 121 4.84 -16.73 6.17
N THR A 122 3.74 -16.48 6.88
CA THR A 122 3.16 -17.44 7.81
C THR A 122 2.12 -18.38 7.20
N GLY A 123 1.59 -18.05 6.02
CA GLY A 123 0.46 -18.77 5.40
C GLY A 123 -0.87 -18.57 6.13
N LEU A 124 -0.98 -17.60 7.04
CA LEU A 124 -2.19 -17.30 7.79
C LEU A 124 -3.21 -16.57 6.91
N VAL A 125 -4.47 -17.03 6.95
CA VAL A 125 -5.62 -16.34 6.34
C VAL A 125 -6.56 -15.94 7.49
N PHE A 126 -6.74 -14.64 7.73
CA PHE A 126 -7.76 -14.15 8.66
C PHE A 126 -9.08 -13.99 7.89
N LEU A 127 -10.10 -14.73 8.31
CA LEU A 127 -11.48 -14.69 7.81
C LEU A 127 -12.20 -13.40 8.20
#